data_AF-A0A7J4TPL9-F1
#
_entry.id   AF-A0A7J4TPL9-F1
#
_cell.length_a   1.000
_cell.length_b   1.000
_cell.length_c   1.000
_cell.angle_alpha   90.00
_cell.angle_beta   90.00
_cell.angle_gamma   90.00
#
_symmetry.space_group_name_H-M   'P 1'
#
loop_
_entity.id
_entity.type
_entity.pdbx_description
1 polymer ?
#
loop_
_entity_poly.entity_id
_entity_poly.type
_entity_poly.pdbx_seq_one_letter_code
_entity_poly.pdbx_strand_id
1 'polypeptide(L)'
;LKKRGLMPGLTFSNELISRDEGLHCDFACLLHNKLLRGAGAAKITRIIAEAVEIEIEFVTSALPVSLIGMNSILMEQYIQFVADRLLVALGASKIYNVVNPFPWME
;
A
#
# COMPACT_ATOMS: atom_id res chain seq x y z
N LEU A 1 14.47 2.67 8.39
CA LEU A 1 15.91 2.31 8.38
C LEU A 1 16.76 3.27 7.56
N LYS A 2 16.44 3.51 6.28
CA LYS A 2 17.16 4.47 5.42
C LYS A 2 17.30 5.87 6.04
N LYS A 3 16.21 6.43 6.58
CA LYS A 3 16.21 7.73 7.29
C LYS A 3 17.20 7.81 8.46
N ARG A 4 17.52 6.67 9.09
CA ARG A 4 18.49 6.57 10.19
C ARG A 4 19.92 6.28 9.70
N GLY A 5 20.14 6.16 8.40
CA GLY A 5 21.44 5.81 7.81
C GLY A 5 21.88 4.36 8.06
N LEU A 6 20.94 3.44 8.29
CA LEU A 6 21.23 2.06 8.67
C LEU A 6 20.99 1.08 7.51
N MET A 7 21.82 0.04 7.44
CA MET A 7 21.73 -1.09 6.48
C MET A 7 21.61 -0.64 5.02
N PRO A 8 22.63 0.05 4.46
CA PRO A 8 22.54 0.67 3.13
C PRO A 8 22.22 -0.32 2.01
N GLY A 9 22.82 -1.52 2.04
CA GLY A 9 22.54 -2.58 1.06
C GLY A 9 21.08 -3.04 1.08
N LEU A 10 20.52 -3.27 2.28
CA LEU A 10 19.11 -3.65 2.46
C LEU A 10 18.17 -2.52 2.01
N THR A 11 18.47 -1.27 2.40
CA THR A 11 17.58 -0.16 2.03
C THR A 11 17.63 0.13 0.54
N PHE A 12 18.79 -0.07 -0.11
CA PHE A 12 18.91 0.07 -1.56
C PHE A 12 18.16 -1.03 -2.30
N SER A 13 18.31 -2.30 -1.89
CA SER A 13 17.54 -3.39 -2.49
C SER A 13 16.03 -3.22 -2.29
N ASN A 14 15.60 -2.76 -1.11
CA ASN A 14 14.19 -2.47 -0.83
C ASN A 14 13.63 -1.38 -1.76
N GLU A 15 14.42 -0.38 -2.13
CA GLU A 15 13.98 0.67 -3.08
C GLU A 15 13.79 0.12 -4.49
N LEU A 16 14.71 -0.75 -4.94
CA LEU A 16 14.57 -1.40 -6.24
C LEU A 16 13.34 -2.32 -6.27
N ILE A 17 13.16 -3.13 -5.23
CA ILE A 17 11.99 -4.02 -5.11
C ILE A 17 10.70 -3.19 -5.05
N SER A 18 10.63 -2.18 -4.19
CA SER A 18 9.44 -1.34 -4.05
C SER A 18 9.08 -0.60 -5.33
N ARG A 19 10.08 -0.16 -6.12
CA ARG A 19 9.86 0.44 -7.45
C ARG A 19 9.25 -0.58 -8.40
N ASP A 20 9.81 -1.79 -8.44
CA ASP A 20 9.37 -2.83 -9.37
C ASP A 20 7.95 -3.32 -9.02
N GLU A 21 7.62 -3.46 -7.73
CA GLU A 21 6.25 -3.79 -7.30
C GLU A 21 5.24 -2.67 -7.63
N GLY A 22 5.66 -1.40 -7.62
CA GLY A 22 4.86 -0.29 -8.13
C GLY A 22 4.52 -0.48 -9.61
N LEU A 23 5.51 -0.84 -10.44
CA LEU A 23 5.30 -1.12 -11.86
C LEU A 23 4.39 -2.33 -12.10
N HIS A 24 4.53 -3.39 -11.31
CA HIS A 24 3.64 -4.56 -11.38
C HIS A 24 2.20 -4.17 -11.08
N CYS A 25 1.99 -3.36 -10.04
CA CYS A 25 0.68 -2.89 -9.62
C CYS A 25 0.01 -2.01 -10.69
N ASP A 26 0.76 -1.04 -11.23
CA ASP A 26 0.28 -0.15 -12.30
C ASP A 26 -0.08 -0.94 -13.56
N PHE A 27 0.73 -1.94 -13.91
CA PHE A 27 0.45 -2.81 -15.05
C PHE A 27 -0.83 -3.64 -14.85
N ALA A 28 -1.06 -4.17 -13.64
CA ALA A 28 -2.30 -4.88 -13.32
C ALA A 28 -3.52 -3.96 -13.44
N CYS A 29 -3.43 -2.71 -12.97
CA CYS A 29 -4.48 -1.70 -13.13
C CYS A 29 -4.73 -1.38 -14.61
N LEU A 30 -3.66 -1.19 -15.39
CA LEU A 30 -3.74 -0.96 -16.83
C LEU A 30 -4.48 -2.10 -17.54
N LEU A 31 -4.13 -3.35 -17.27
CA LEU A 31 -4.79 -4.52 -17.86
C LEU A 31 -6.27 -4.59 -17.49
N HIS A 32 -6.59 -4.38 -16.21
CA HIS A 32 -7.98 -4.37 -15.74
C HIS A 32 -8.81 -3.30 -16.45
N ASN A 33 -8.27 -2.09 -16.58
CA ASN A 33 -8.93 -0.97 -17.27
C ASN A 33 -9.12 -1.18 -18.79
N LYS A 34 -8.47 -2.18 -19.40
CA LYS A 34 -8.70 -2.58 -20.81
C LYS A 34 -9.78 -3.65 -20.98
N LEU A 35 -10.31 -4.22 -19.89
CA LEU A 35 -11.35 -5.22 -19.96
C LEU A 35 -12.68 -4.59 -20.40
N LEU A 36 -13.34 -5.22 -21.39
CA LEU A 36 -14.69 -4.82 -21.82
C LEU A 36 -15.73 -4.97 -20.69
N ARG A 37 -15.49 -5.91 -19.77
CA ARG A 37 -16.30 -6.16 -18.57
C ARG A 37 -15.36 -6.34 -17.38
N GLY A 38 -14.97 -5.23 -16.76
CA GLY A 38 -14.19 -5.22 -15.53
C GLY A 38 -14.98 -5.70 -14.31
N ALA A 39 -14.28 -5.87 -13.19
CA ALA A 39 -14.95 -6.09 -11.91
C ALA A 39 -15.77 -4.85 -11.51
N GLY A 40 -16.97 -5.04 -10.97
CA GLY A 40 -17.76 -3.92 -10.45
C GLY A 40 -17.11 -3.27 -9.23
N ALA A 41 -17.40 -1.98 -9.01
CA ALA A 41 -16.82 -1.19 -7.92
C ALA A 41 -16.98 -1.85 -6.53
N ALA A 42 -18.12 -2.49 -6.26
CA ALA A 42 -18.34 -3.20 -5.01
C ALA A 42 -17.37 -4.38 -4.79
N LYS A 43 -17.05 -5.13 -5.87
CA LYS A 43 -16.11 -6.25 -5.79
C LYS A 43 -14.67 -5.76 -5.60
N ILE A 44 -14.28 -4.70 -6.32
CA ILE A 44 -12.97 -4.07 -6.18
C ILE A 44 -12.79 -3.56 -4.75
N THR A 45 -13.77 -2.81 -4.24
CA THR A 45 -13.76 -2.25 -2.89
C THR A 45 -13.60 -3.34 -1.83
N ARG A 46 -14.39 -4.42 -1.94
CA ARG A 46 -14.32 -5.54 -0.99
C ARG A 46 -12.94 -6.21 -0.98
N ILE A 47 -12.39 -6.54 -2.15
CA ILE A 47 -11.08 -7.21 -2.25
C ILE A 47 -9.98 -6.34 -1.63
N ILE A 48 -9.99 -5.04 -1.91
CA ILE A 48 -8.97 -4.12 -1.38
C ILE A 48 -9.15 -3.93 0.12
N ALA A 49 -10.38 -3.80 0.63
CA ALA A 49 -10.63 -3.66 2.05
C ALA A 49 -10.17 -4.90 2.84
N GLU A 50 -10.47 -6.10 2.34
CA GLU A 50 -9.99 -7.37 2.93
C GLU A 50 -8.46 -7.43 2.95
N ALA A 51 -7.79 -6.99 1.87
CA ALA A 51 -6.32 -6.93 1.82
C ALA A 51 -5.73 -5.93 2.83
N VAL A 52 -6.37 -4.78 3.02
CA VAL A 52 -5.96 -3.77 4.01
C VAL A 52 -6.07 -4.31 5.43
N GLU A 53 -7.15 -5.01 5.77
CA GLU A 53 -7.32 -5.62 7.10
C GLU A 53 -6.19 -6.62 7.40
N ILE A 54 -5.87 -7.49 6.44
CA ILE A 54 -4.79 -8.47 6.58
C ILE A 54 -3.43 -7.79 6.75
N GLU A 55 -3.14 -6.74 5.96
CA GLU A 55 -1.86 -6.04 6.04
C GLU A 55 -1.71 -5.27 7.36
N ILE A 56 -2.79 -4.65 7.85
CA ILE A 56 -2.81 -4.00 9.16
C ILE A 56 -2.52 -5.04 10.25
N GLU A 57 -3.22 -6.18 10.25
CA GLU A 57 -2.98 -7.24 11.23
C GLU A 57 -1.52 -7.71 11.21
N PHE A 58 -0.92 -7.85 10.03
CA PHE A 58 0.48 -8.25 9.90
C PHE A 58 1.43 -7.24 10.55
N VAL A 59 1.27 -5.94 10.28
CA VAL A 59 2.18 -4.89 10.78
C VAL A 59 1.91 -4.48 12.24
N THR A 60 0.72 -4.79 12.79
CA THR A 60 0.38 -4.48 14.18
C THR A 60 0.54 -5.66 15.13
N SER A 61 0.25 -6.87 14.67
CA SER A 61 0.12 -8.05 15.53
C SER A 61 1.23 -9.07 15.28
N ALA A 62 1.44 -9.47 14.01
CA ALA A 62 2.39 -10.54 13.68
C ALA A 62 3.85 -10.06 13.76
N LEU A 63 4.16 -8.93 13.12
CA LEU A 63 5.45 -8.24 13.20
C LEU A 63 5.22 -6.77 13.57
N PRO A 64 4.99 -6.48 14.87
CA PRO A 64 4.66 -5.14 15.32
C PRO A 64 5.74 -4.12 14.92
N VAL A 65 5.36 -3.14 14.10
CA VAL A 65 6.28 -2.08 13.64
C VAL A 65 6.83 -1.21 14.78
N SER A 66 6.19 -1.27 15.95
CA SER A 66 6.71 -0.69 17.19
C SER A 66 8.08 -1.25 17.59
N LEU A 67 8.38 -2.52 17.25
CA LEU A 67 9.67 -3.16 17.52
C LEU A 67 10.85 -2.47 16.82
N ILE A 68 10.58 -1.81 15.69
CA ILE A 68 11.59 -1.06 14.93
C ILE A 68 11.48 0.46 15.13
N GLY A 69 10.67 0.90 16.10
CA GLY A 69 10.48 2.30 16.48
C GLY A 69 9.56 3.08 15.54
N MET A 70 8.65 2.40 14.83
CA MET A 70 7.60 3.03 14.03
C MET A 70 6.26 3.04 14.79
N ASN A 71 5.41 4.03 14.50
CA ASN A 71 4.08 4.14 15.09
C ASN A 71 3.09 3.30 14.25
N SER A 72 2.43 2.33 14.88
CA SER A 72 1.45 1.44 14.24
C SER A 72 0.26 2.21 13.65
N ILE A 73 -0.21 3.27 14.33
CA ILE A 73 -1.31 4.11 13.87
C ILE A 73 -0.93 4.82 12.56
N LEU A 74 0.29 5.35 12.47
CA LEU A 74 0.77 5.98 11.23
C LEU A 74 0.98 4.95 10.12
N MET A 75 1.37 3.71 10.46
CA MET A 75 1.52 2.66 9.47
C MET A 75 0.15 2.23 8.91
N GLU A 76 -0.85 2.07 9.76
CA GLU A 76 -2.24 1.81 9.37
C GLU A 76 -2.76 2.91 8.42
N GLN A 77 -2.59 4.17 8.80
CA GLN A 77 -2.98 5.30 7.97
C GLN A 77 -2.27 5.29 6.61
N TYR A 78 -0.99 4.89 6.56
CA TYR A 78 -0.25 4.77 5.31
C TYR A 78 -0.79 3.63 4.42
N ILE A 79 -1.11 2.46 4.99
CA ILE A 79 -1.73 1.34 4.25
C ILE A 79 -3.06 1.79 3.64
N GLN A 80 -3.89 2.47 4.43
CA GLN A 80 -5.17 3.03 3.99
C GLN A 80 -5.00 4.08 2.87
N PHE A 81 -3.97 4.93 2.95
CA PHE A 81 -3.63 5.89 1.90
C PHE A 81 -3.27 5.20 0.58
N VAL A 82 -2.43 4.15 0.63
CA VAL A 82 -2.05 3.37 -0.57
C VAL A 82 -3.26 2.65 -1.15
N ALA A 83 -4.14 2.10 -0.30
CA ALA A 83 -5.37 1.43 -0.74
C ALA A 83 -6.33 2.37 -1.48
N ASP A 84 -6.51 3.59 -0.99
CA ASP A 84 -7.32 4.61 -1.68
C ASP A 84 -6.71 4.98 -3.05
N ARG A 85 -5.38 5.04 -3.16
CA ARG A 85 -4.70 5.26 -4.46
C ARG A 85 -5.00 4.12 -5.44
N LEU A 86 -4.94 2.88 -4.98
CA LEU A 86 -5.25 1.69 -5.78
C LEU A 86 -6.72 1.62 -6.19
N LEU A 87 -7.65 1.96 -5.28
CA LEU A 87 -9.07 2.05 -5.57
C LEU A 87 -9.33 3.02 -6.73
N VAL A 88 -8.74 4.22 -6.68
CA VAL A 88 -8.86 5.24 -7.73
C VAL A 88 -8.25 4.75 -9.05
N ALA A 89 -7.10 4.08 -9.02
CA ALA A 89 -6.45 3.52 -10.21
C ALA A 89 -7.31 2.46 -10.93
N LEU A 90 -8.16 1.76 -10.17
CA LEU A 90 -9.13 0.77 -10.66
C LEU A 90 -10.53 1.34 -10.92
N GLY A 91 -10.69 2.67 -10.86
CA GLY A 91 -11.96 3.35 -11.13
C GLY A 91 -13.02 3.24 -10.01
N ALA A 92 -12.62 2.83 -8.81
CA ALA A 92 -13.46 2.83 -7.61
C ALA A 92 -13.30 4.13 -6.80
N SER A 93 -14.27 4.43 -5.95
CA SER A 93 -14.21 5.58 -5.03
C SER A 93 -13.34 5.24 -3.81
N LYS A 94 -12.72 6.28 -3.24
CA LYS A 94 -12.00 6.17 -1.96
C LYS A 94 -12.93 5.78 -0.83
N ILE A 95 -12.41 5.02 0.13
CA ILE A 95 -13.18 4.61 1.32
C ILE A 95 -12.56 5.11 2.63
N TYR A 96 -11.23 5.31 2.68
CA TYR A 96 -10.56 5.74 3.91
C TYR A 96 -10.41 7.27 3.99
N ASN A 97 -10.19 7.93 2.86
CA ASN A 97 -10.01 9.38 2.72
C ASN A 97 -8.92 9.95 3.64
N VAL A 98 -7.85 9.19 3.84
CA VAL A 98 -6.71 9.59 4.67
C VAL A 98 -5.58 10.20 3.83
N VAL A 99 -4.74 11.00 4.48
CA VAL A 99 -3.53 11.57 3.87
C VAL A 99 -2.32 10.72 4.18
N ASN A 100 -1.29 10.81 3.34
CA ASN A 100 -0.02 10.14 3.59
C ASN A 100 0.66 10.69 4.86
N PRO A 101 0.89 9.87 5.91
CA PRO A 101 1.54 10.32 7.15
C PRO A 101 3.08 10.38 7.04
N PHE A 102 3.68 9.85 5.95
CA PHE A 102 5.12 9.76 5.76
C PHE A 102 5.57 10.54 4.52
N PRO A 103 6.01 11.80 4.66
CA PRO A 103 6.37 12.67 3.53
C PRO A 103 7.61 12.20 2.74
N TRP A 104 8.30 11.15 3.20
CA TRP A 104 9.44 10.53 2.51
C TRP A 104 9.06 9.25 1.74
N MET A 105 7.80 8.83 1.79
CA MET A 105 7.25 7.76 0.96
C MET A 105 6.28 8.45 -0.02
N GLU A 106 6.48 8.33 -1.33
CA GLU A 106 5.56 8.88 -2.36
C GLU A 106 4.63 7.80 -2.94
#